data_AF-A0A260ZLE5-F1
#
_entry.id   AF-A0A260ZLE5-F1
#
_cell.length_a   1.000
_cell.length_b   1.000
_cell.length_c   1.000
_cell.angle_alpha   90.00
_cell.angle_beta   90.00
_cell.angle_gamma   90.00
#
_symmetry.space_group_name_H-M   'P 1'
#
loop_
_entity.id
_entity.type
_entity.pdbx_description
1 polymer ?
#
loop_
_entity_poly.entity_id
_entity_poly.type
_entity_poly.pdbx_seq_one_letter_code
_entity_poly.pdbx_strand_id
1 'polypeptide(L)'
;MNYSAFLVLFLAVIIHHGSCCLKIKSVADSCECPDILELRDVHSPAYNEILLTEAAGCDRNITCGSRMFTYVGILFKDSEIVLDDLVRENAGTGLITYLVGEETGYAVDIFSFFGMICENKKWYVTKYPAGITYETNEGDLTLKLVGTNGEYDGKKSKISAFSCASVTAWAA
;
A
#
# COMPACT_ATOMS: atom_id res chain seq x y z
N MET A 1 55.19 4.65 36.45
CA MET A 1 54.62 5.19 35.19
C MET A 1 53.23 4.58 35.04
N ASN A 2 52.18 5.37 35.29
CA ASN A 2 50.80 4.87 35.40
C ASN A 2 50.21 4.55 34.03
N TYR A 3 50.54 3.38 33.49
CA TYR A 3 50.00 2.86 32.22
C TYR A 3 48.46 2.83 32.20
N SER A 4 47.82 2.69 33.37
CA SER A 4 46.36 2.73 33.53
C SER A 4 45.75 4.09 33.11
N ALA A 5 46.40 5.21 33.48
CA ALA A 5 45.91 6.54 33.14
C ALA A 5 46.00 6.83 31.63
N PHE A 6 47.07 6.33 30.98
CA PHE A 6 47.24 6.43 29.54
C PHE A 6 46.19 5.62 28.77
N LEU A 7 45.84 4.42 29.25
CA LEU A 7 44.83 3.57 28.62
C LEU A 7 43.43 4.21 28.67
N VAL A 8 43.08 4.85 29.80
CA VAL A 8 41.79 5.56 29.97
C VAL A 8 41.70 6.78 29.05
N LEU A 9 42.79 7.55 28.90
CA LEU A 9 42.84 8.67 27.96
C LEU A 9 42.71 8.22 26.51
N PHE A 10 43.35 7.11 26.14
CA PHE A 10 43.23 6.55 24.79
C PHE A 10 41.80 6.07 24.48
N LEU A 11 41.16 5.39 25.43
CA LEU A 11 39.76 4.98 25.30
C LEU A 11 38.81 6.18 25.22
N ALA A 12 39.03 7.24 26.00
CA ALA A 12 38.22 8.45 25.95
C ALA A 12 38.34 9.15 24.57
N VAL A 13 39.53 9.21 23.98
CA VAL A 13 39.75 9.78 22.64
C VAL A 13 39.08 8.93 21.55
N ILE A 14 39.14 7.59 21.66
CA ILE A 14 38.45 6.68 20.73
C ILE A 14 36.93 6.85 20.83
N ILE A 15 36.38 7.03 22.03
CA ILE A 15 34.94 7.29 22.21
C ILE A 15 34.57 8.66 21.66
N HIS A 16 35.38 9.71 21.91
CA HIS A 16 35.08 11.06 21.44
C HIS A 16 35.18 11.20 19.91
N HIS A 17 36.16 10.54 19.26
CA HIS A 17 36.27 10.51 17.79
C HIS A 17 35.35 9.46 17.13
N GLY A 18 35.01 8.37 17.82
CA GLY A 18 34.08 7.34 17.34
C GLY A 18 32.60 7.77 17.40
N SER A 19 32.29 8.85 18.11
CA SER A 19 30.92 9.38 18.27
C SER A 19 30.39 10.13 17.04
N CYS A 20 31.19 10.36 16.01
CA CYS A 20 30.74 11.09 14.81
C CYS A 20 30.07 10.19 13.74
N CYS A 21 30.14 8.85 13.88
CA CYS A 21 29.63 7.95 12.83
C CYS A 21 28.85 6.72 13.33
N LEU A 22 28.76 6.49 14.64
CA LEU A 22 27.72 5.61 15.16
C LEU A 22 26.40 6.39 15.16
N LYS A 23 25.73 6.42 14.01
CA LYS A 23 24.26 6.48 14.00
C LYS A 23 23.81 5.26 14.80
N ILE A 24 23.67 5.44 16.11
CA ILE A 24 22.86 4.57 16.94
C ILE A 24 21.51 4.57 16.22
N LYS A 25 21.20 3.49 15.50
CA LYS A 25 19.85 3.27 14.99
C LYS A 25 18.98 3.38 16.22
N SER A 26 18.24 4.48 16.33
CA SER A 26 17.34 4.69 17.45
C SER A 26 16.44 3.49 17.48
N VAL A 27 16.53 2.76 18.59
CA VAL A 27 15.57 1.75 19.01
C VAL A 27 14.18 2.33 18.74
N ALA A 28 13.42 1.63 17.89
CA ALA A 28 12.07 1.93 17.39
C ALA A 28 11.97 2.74 16.07
N ASP A 29 12.40 2.17 14.94
CA ASP A 29 11.58 2.27 13.71
C ASP A 29 10.33 1.39 13.92
N SER A 30 9.49 1.74 14.90
CA SER A 30 8.15 1.17 15.00
C SER A 30 7.34 1.87 13.93
N CYS A 31 7.34 1.36 12.70
CA CYS A 31 6.40 1.83 11.69
C CYS A 31 5.00 1.77 12.31
N GLU A 32 4.31 2.92 12.36
CA GLU A 32 3.00 3.02 12.99
C GLU A 32 1.97 2.13 12.28
N CYS A 33 2.26 1.81 11.02
CA CYS A 33 1.42 1.06 10.11
C CYS A 33 1.78 -0.43 10.09
N PRO A 34 0.77 -1.32 10.07
CA PRO A 34 1.01 -2.74 9.93
C PRO A 34 1.65 -3.06 8.57
N ASP A 35 2.18 -4.26 8.43
CA ASP A 35 2.64 -4.74 7.13
C ASP A 35 1.48 -4.72 6.14
N ILE A 36 1.64 -3.97 5.04
CA ILE A 36 0.62 -3.90 3.98
C ILE A 36 0.39 -5.28 3.37
N LEU A 37 1.39 -6.15 3.38
CA LEU A 37 1.31 -7.51 2.83
C LEU A 37 0.34 -8.42 3.55
N GLU A 38 -0.05 -8.08 4.78
CA GLU A 38 -1.14 -8.76 5.48
C GLU A 38 -2.48 -8.56 4.76
N LEU A 39 -2.61 -7.51 3.94
CA LEU A 39 -3.79 -7.25 3.11
C LEU A 39 -3.66 -7.84 1.70
N ARG A 40 -2.61 -8.61 1.39
CA ARG A 40 -2.49 -9.25 0.08
C ARG A 40 -3.60 -10.29 -0.10
N ASP A 41 -4.25 -10.26 -1.25
CA ASP A 41 -5.27 -11.24 -1.61
C ASP A 41 -4.64 -12.61 -1.86
N VAL A 42 -4.89 -13.55 -0.94
CA VAL A 42 -4.41 -14.94 -0.98
C VAL A 42 -5.07 -15.78 -2.09
N HIS A 43 -6.20 -15.32 -2.63
CA HIS A 43 -6.93 -15.98 -3.69
C HIS A 43 -6.60 -15.43 -5.07
N SER A 44 -5.83 -14.34 -5.15
CA SER A 44 -5.43 -13.80 -6.44
C SER A 44 -4.47 -14.73 -7.19
N PRO A 45 -4.68 -14.94 -8.51
CA PRO A 45 -3.71 -15.61 -9.37
C PRO A 45 -2.31 -14.98 -9.34
N ALA A 46 -2.21 -13.68 -9.03
CA ALA A 46 -0.96 -12.94 -8.94
C ALA A 46 -0.31 -12.94 -7.55
N TYR A 47 -0.77 -13.77 -6.61
CA TYR A 47 -0.29 -13.79 -5.22
C TYR A 47 1.25 -13.88 -5.07
N ASN A 48 1.89 -14.67 -5.93
CA ASN A 48 3.34 -14.92 -5.90
C ASN A 48 4.17 -13.92 -6.72
N GLU A 49 3.54 -12.93 -7.36
CA GLU A 49 4.19 -12.05 -8.33
C GLU A 49 4.68 -10.72 -7.73
N ILE A 50 4.36 -10.46 -6.46
CA ILE A 50 4.72 -9.19 -5.80
C ILE A 50 6.21 -9.16 -5.49
N LEU A 51 6.94 -8.26 -6.16
CA LEU A 51 8.31 -7.89 -5.81
C LEU A 51 8.27 -6.67 -4.89
N LEU A 52 8.52 -6.86 -3.59
CA LEU A 52 8.70 -5.75 -2.67
C LEU A 52 10.13 -5.26 -2.69
N THR A 53 10.26 -3.94 -2.75
CA THR A 53 11.51 -3.27 -2.42
C THR A 53 11.26 -2.46 -1.15
N GLU A 54 11.77 -2.93 -0.02
CA GLU A 54 11.80 -2.11 1.19
C GLU A 54 12.85 -1.03 1.01
N ALA A 55 12.43 0.23 0.98
CA ALA A 55 13.37 1.34 1.09
C ALA A 55 13.84 1.46 2.55
N ALA A 56 14.89 2.25 2.79
CA ALA A 56 15.35 2.50 4.16
C ALA A 56 14.28 3.24 4.97
N GLY A 57 13.82 2.66 6.08
CA GLY A 57 12.80 3.24 6.97
C GLY A 57 11.42 2.59 6.81
N CYS A 58 10.34 3.37 6.93
CA CYS A 58 8.95 2.91 6.75
C CYS A 58 8.40 3.21 5.35
N ASP A 59 9.24 3.74 4.45
CA ASP A 59 8.85 4.01 3.08
C ASP A 59 8.80 2.69 2.31
N ARG A 60 7.60 2.31 1.88
CA ARG A 60 7.34 1.11 1.10
C ARG A 60 6.91 1.51 -0.30
N ASN A 61 7.49 0.88 -1.31
CA ASN A 61 6.97 0.92 -2.67
C ASN A 61 6.61 -0.50 -3.10
N ILE A 62 5.53 -0.63 -3.87
CA ILE A 62 5.15 -1.89 -4.48
C ILE A 62 4.92 -1.57 -5.95
N THR A 63 5.76 -2.15 -6.81
CA THR A 63 5.64 -1.98 -8.25
C THR A 63 4.90 -3.18 -8.83
N CYS A 64 3.77 -2.91 -9.47
CA CYS A 64 2.91 -3.92 -10.10
C CYS A 64 2.83 -3.68 -11.61
N GLY A 65 2.50 -4.71 -12.38
CA GLY A 65 2.07 -4.58 -13.76
C GLY A 65 0.64 -4.07 -13.84
N SER A 66 0.34 -3.12 -14.72
CA SER A 66 -1.02 -2.65 -15.00
C SER A 66 -1.84 -3.66 -15.81
N ARG A 67 -2.43 -4.66 -15.15
CA ARG A 67 -3.30 -5.71 -15.74
C ARG A 67 -4.46 -6.09 -14.82
N MET A 68 -5.36 -6.97 -15.26
CA MET A 68 -6.57 -7.42 -14.55
C MET A 68 -6.34 -7.81 -13.09
N PHE A 69 -5.16 -8.38 -12.75
CA PHE A 69 -4.85 -8.82 -11.38
C PHE A 69 -4.18 -7.74 -10.51
N THR A 70 -4.14 -6.48 -10.97
CA THR A 70 -3.73 -5.33 -10.15
C THR A 70 -4.97 -4.56 -9.72
N TYR A 71 -5.37 -4.73 -8.47
CA TYR A 71 -6.57 -4.14 -7.90
C TYR A 71 -6.46 -3.89 -6.40
N VAL A 72 -7.36 -3.05 -5.88
CA VAL A 72 -7.57 -2.85 -4.45
C VAL A 72 -9.04 -3.10 -4.12
N GLY A 73 -9.29 -3.99 -3.17
CA GLY A 73 -10.58 -4.19 -2.55
C GLY A 73 -10.80 -3.17 -1.42
N ILE A 74 -12.00 -2.59 -1.36
CA ILE A 74 -12.41 -1.66 -0.31
C ILE A 74 -13.72 -2.08 0.34
N LEU A 75 -13.93 -1.64 1.57
CA LEU A 75 -15.20 -1.80 2.28
C LEU A 75 -15.94 -0.47 2.33
N PHE A 76 -17.14 -0.39 1.72
CA PHE A 76 -17.93 0.85 1.73
C PHE A 76 -18.33 1.27 3.15
N LYS A 77 -18.62 0.30 4.04
CA LYS A 77 -18.92 0.57 5.46
C LYS A 77 -17.79 1.29 6.21
N ASP A 78 -16.55 1.10 5.76
CA ASP A 78 -15.34 1.69 6.35
C ASP A 78 -14.76 2.77 5.41
N SER A 79 -15.62 3.43 4.61
CA SER A 79 -15.25 4.47 3.63
C SER A 79 -16.04 5.77 3.85
N GLU A 80 -15.49 6.89 3.39
CA GLU A 80 -16.14 8.20 3.30
C GLU A 80 -17.04 8.35 2.05
N ILE A 81 -17.10 7.30 1.23
CA ILE A 81 -17.95 7.17 0.05
C ILE A 81 -19.27 6.56 0.49
N VAL A 82 -20.36 7.27 0.21
CA VAL A 82 -21.72 6.84 0.47
C VAL A 82 -22.41 6.66 -0.87
N LEU A 83 -22.89 5.44 -1.13
CA LEU A 83 -23.67 5.11 -2.33
C LEU A 83 -25.08 4.76 -1.87
N ASP A 84 -26.08 5.46 -2.39
CA ASP A 84 -27.49 5.35 -1.96
C ASP A 84 -28.00 3.90 -1.98
N ASP A 85 -27.60 3.16 -3.01
CA ASP A 85 -27.92 1.74 -3.22
C ASP A 85 -27.37 0.84 -2.10
N LEU A 86 -26.20 1.19 -1.55
CA LEU A 86 -25.49 0.40 -0.53
C LEU A 86 -25.80 0.82 0.90
N VAL A 87 -26.41 2.00 1.12
CA VAL A 87 -26.86 2.45 2.45
C VAL A 87 -27.80 1.45 3.11
N ARG A 88 -28.54 0.66 2.31
CA ARG A 88 -29.42 -0.40 2.80
C ARG A 88 -28.70 -1.68 3.22
N GLU A 89 -27.45 -1.90 2.80
CA GLU A 89 -26.85 -3.25 2.79
C GLU A 89 -25.67 -3.44 3.74
N ASN A 90 -25.17 -2.39 4.41
CA ASN A 90 -24.14 -2.45 5.48
C ASN A 90 -22.82 -3.21 5.16
N ALA A 91 -22.63 -3.76 3.96
CA ALA A 91 -21.57 -4.71 3.67
C ALA A 91 -21.11 -4.76 2.20
N GLY A 92 -21.36 -3.72 1.40
CA GLY A 92 -20.83 -3.66 0.04
C GLY A 92 -19.30 -3.66 0.01
N THR A 93 -18.72 -4.47 -0.88
CA THR A 93 -17.29 -4.44 -1.22
C THR A 93 -17.13 -3.76 -2.58
N GLY A 94 -16.18 -2.84 -2.67
CA GLY A 94 -15.79 -2.20 -3.93
C GLY A 94 -14.47 -2.75 -4.43
N LEU A 95 -14.31 -2.81 -5.74
CA LEU A 95 -13.08 -3.14 -6.43
C LEU A 95 -12.60 -1.92 -7.20
N ILE A 96 -11.36 -1.52 -6.94
CA ILE A 96 -10.67 -0.43 -7.64
C ILE A 96 -9.61 -1.09 -8.50
N THR A 97 -9.80 -1.06 -9.82
CA THR A 97 -8.89 -1.69 -10.76
C THR A 97 -7.98 -0.67 -11.43
N TYR A 98 -6.99 -1.17 -12.17
CA TYR A 98 -6.39 -0.39 -13.23
C TYR A 98 -7.43 -0.08 -14.33
N LEU A 99 -7.19 1.01 -15.09
CA LEU A 99 -8.05 1.53 -16.18
C LEU A 99 -8.80 0.41 -16.91
N VAL A 100 -10.14 0.43 -16.82
CA VAL A 100 -11.00 -0.55 -17.48
C VAL A 100 -10.78 -0.46 -19.00
N GLY A 101 -10.12 -1.47 -19.58
CA GLY A 101 -9.94 -1.61 -21.03
C GLY A 101 -8.52 -1.41 -21.57
N GLU A 102 -7.52 -1.09 -20.74
CA GLU A 102 -6.14 -0.88 -21.21
C GLU A 102 -5.12 -1.77 -20.48
N GLU A 103 -5.11 -3.08 -20.76
CA GLU A 103 -4.09 -3.97 -20.16
C GLU A 103 -2.71 -3.76 -20.81
N THR A 104 -1.90 -2.89 -20.22
CA THR A 104 -0.60 -2.53 -20.77
C THR A 104 0.56 -3.32 -20.17
N GLY A 105 0.43 -3.80 -18.93
CA GLY A 105 1.51 -4.45 -18.18
C GLY A 105 2.66 -3.52 -17.78
N TYR A 106 2.48 -2.20 -17.92
CA TYR A 106 3.42 -1.19 -17.44
C TYR A 106 3.61 -1.28 -15.93
N ALA A 107 4.83 -1.00 -15.49
CA ALA A 107 5.14 -0.86 -14.07
C ALA A 107 4.39 0.35 -13.49
N VAL A 108 3.56 0.11 -12.48
CA VAL A 108 2.85 1.13 -11.70
C VAL A 108 3.21 0.96 -10.23
N ASP A 109 3.55 2.07 -9.57
CA ASP A 109 3.63 2.11 -8.11
C ASP A 109 2.22 2.22 -7.53
N ILE A 110 1.75 1.15 -6.88
CA ILE A 110 0.36 1.09 -6.40
C ILE A 110 0.07 2.07 -5.27
N PHE A 111 1.10 2.49 -4.52
CA PHE A 111 0.93 3.54 -3.52
C PHE A 111 0.53 4.86 -4.17
N SER A 112 1.31 5.29 -5.15
CA SER A 112 1.03 6.53 -5.89
C SER A 112 -0.25 6.43 -6.74
N PHE A 113 -0.51 5.27 -7.34
CA PHE A 113 -1.62 5.04 -8.26
C PHE A 113 -2.98 5.07 -7.57
N PHE A 114 -3.14 4.32 -6.47
CA PHE A 114 -4.39 4.30 -5.68
C PHE A 114 -4.40 5.33 -4.54
N GLY A 115 -3.32 6.10 -4.36
CA GLY A 115 -3.18 7.05 -3.25
C GLY A 115 -3.25 6.32 -1.91
N MET A 116 -2.52 5.22 -1.77
CA MET A 116 -2.51 4.44 -0.53
C MET A 116 -1.84 5.24 0.58
N ILE A 117 -2.57 5.42 1.67
CA ILE A 117 -2.10 6.10 2.87
C ILE A 117 -2.34 5.19 4.08
N CYS A 118 -1.55 5.41 5.12
CA CYS A 118 -1.80 4.79 6.41
C CYS A 118 -2.09 5.86 7.45
N GLU A 119 -3.17 5.65 8.20
CA GLU A 119 -3.59 6.53 9.28
C GLU A 119 -4.18 5.68 10.39
N ASN A 120 -3.83 5.96 11.66
CA ASN A 120 -4.32 5.21 12.82
C ASN A 120 -4.13 3.69 12.67
N LYS A 121 -2.97 3.28 12.14
CA LYS A 121 -2.60 1.87 11.91
C LYS A 121 -3.50 1.12 10.91
N LYS A 122 -4.21 1.84 10.05
CA LYS A 122 -5.09 1.29 9.01
C LYS A 122 -4.71 1.84 7.65
N TRP A 123 -4.84 1.00 6.64
CA TRP A 123 -4.56 1.35 5.26
C TRP A 123 -5.82 1.82 4.55
N TYR A 124 -5.69 2.92 3.81
CA TYR A 124 -6.75 3.55 3.03
C TYR A 124 -6.25 3.86 1.62
N VAL A 125 -7.15 3.93 0.66
CA VAL A 125 -6.93 4.56 -0.65
C VAL A 125 -7.62 5.91 -0.70
N THR A 126 -7.12 6.78 -1.57
CA THR A 126 -7.64 8.14 -1.79
C THR A 126 -7.77 8.52 -3.26
N LYS A 127 -7.35 7.66 -4.19
CA LYS A 127 -7.49 7.86 -5.63
C LYS A 127 -8.22 6.69 -6.26
N TYR A 128 -9.09 7.00 -7.21
CA TYR A 128 -9.95 6.03 -7.89
C TYR A 128 -9.79 6.16 -9.41
N PRO A 129 -8.58 5.91 -9.96
CA PRO A 129 -8.22 6.28 -11.32
C PRO A 129 -9.11 5.66 -12.41
N ALA A 130 -9.68 4.48 -12.15
CA ALA A 130 -10.62 3.79 -13.04
C ALA A 130 -12.06 3.80 -12.53
N GLY A 131 -12.35 4.54 -11.46
CA GLY A 131 -13.59 4.43 -10.69
C GLY A 131 -13.61 3.22 -9.74
N ILE A 132 -14.80 2.92 -9.24
CA ILE A 132 -15.06 1.84 -8.28
C ILE A 132 -16.14 0.94 -8.88
N THR A 133 -15.81 -0.34 -9.03
CA THR A 133 -16.76 -1.37 -9.42
C THR A 133 -17.33 -2.05 -8.17
N TYR A 134 -18.63 -2.25 -8.09
CA TYR A 134 -19.27 -2.95 -6.97
C TYR A 134 -20.50 -3.73 -7.44
N GLU A 135 -20.81 -4.80 -6.71
CA GLU A 135 -22.02 -5.59 -6.94
C GLU A 135 -23.22 -4.93 -6.27
N THR A 136 -24.36 -4.91 -6.97
CA THR A 136 -25.66 -4.56 -6.39
C THR A 136 -26.55 -5.78 -6.33
N ASN A 137 -27.27 -5.98 -5.22
CA ASN A 137 -28.24 -7.06 -5.08
C ASN A 137 -29.61 -6.76 -5.73
N GLU A 138 -29.66 -5.87 -6.74
CA GLU A 138 -30.88 -5.56 -7.51
C GLU A 138 -31.24 -6.73 -8.46
N GLY A 139 -31.58 -7.88 -7.89
CA GLY A 139 -32.22 -9.03 -8.56
C GLY A 139 -31.37 -9.80 -9.57
N ASP A 140 -30.29 -9.21 -10.07
CA ASP A 140 -29.32 -9.80 -10.98
C ASP A 140 -27.92 -9.33 -10.54
N LEU A 141 -26.87 -10.14 -10.74
CA LEU A 141 -25.48 -9.83 -10.35
C LEU A 141 -24.89 -8.72 -11.23
N THR A 142 -25.50 -7.54 -11.24
CA THR A 142 -25.03 -6.39 -12.02
C THR A 142 -23.93 -5.68 -11.28
N LEU A 143 -22.76 -5.62 -11.93
CA LEU A 143 -21.66 -4.75 -11.53
C LEU A 143 -21.98 -3.31 -11.94
N LYS A 144 -22.00 -2.40 -10.97
CA LYS A 144 -22.07 -0.95 -11.21
C LYS A 144 -20.67 -0.36 -11.17
N LEU A 145 -20.44 0.65 -12.00
CA LEU A 145 -19.20 1.43 -12.05
C LEU A 145 -19.51 2.90 -11.73
N VAL A 146 -18.83 3.46 -10.74
CA VAL A 146 -19.01 4.84 -10.27
C VAL A 146 -17.68 5.57 -10.12
N GLY A 147 -17.70 6.90 -10.03
CA GLY A 147 -16.50 7.71 -9.75
C GLY A 147 -15.46 7.78 -10.86
N THR A 148 -15.80 7.42 -12.11
CA THR A 148 -14.88 7.47 -13.27
C THR A 148 -14.48 8.89 -13.67
N ASN A 149 -15.20 9.89 -13.17
CA ASN A 149 -14.93 11.32 -13.32
C ASN A 149 -14.07 11.90 -12.18
N GLY A 150 -13.57 11.07 -11.26
CA GLY A 150 -12.80 11.52 -10.09
C GLY A 150 -13.64 12.11 -8.96
N GLU A 151 -14.96 11.94 -8.96
CA GLU A 151 -15.86 12.48 -7.92
C GLU A 151 -15.45 12.08 -6.49
N TYR A 152 -14.83 10.91 -6.34
CA TYR A 152 -14.43 10.39 -5.04
C TYR A 152 -12.96 10.60 -4.69
N ASP A 153 -12.16 11.21 -5.57
CA ASP A 153 -10.77 11.47 -5.28
C ASP A 153 -10.62 12.38 -4.04
N GLY A 154 -9.73 11.98 -3.13
CA GLY A 154 -9.52 12.61 -1.83
C GLY A 154 -10.38 12.04 -0.70
N LYS A 155 -11.46 11.29 -1.01
CA LYS A 155 -12.20 10.52 0.01
C LYS A 155 -11.42 9.28 0.40
N LYS A 156 -11.48 8.89 1.67
CA LYS A 156 -10.80 7.71 2.19
C LYS A 156 -11.68 6.47 2.07
N SER A 157 -11.12 5.39 1.54
CA SER A 157 -11.71 4.06 1.62
C SER A 157 -10.74 3.07 2.25
N LYS A 158 -11.17 2.37 3.30
CA LYS A 158 -10.31 1.38 3.96
C LYS A 158 -10.08 0.17 3.04
N ILE A 159 -8.82 -0.23 2.93
CA ILE A 159 -8.39 -1.39 2.15
C ILE A 159 -8.80 -2.67 2.89
N SER A 160 -9.47 -3.58 2.18
CA SER A 160 -9.75 -4.93 2.65
C SER A 160 -8.77 -5.96 2.08
N ALA A 161 -8.38 -5.80 0.82
CA ALA A 161 -7.39 -6.62 0.17
C ALA A 161 -6.74 -5.85 -0.99
N PHE A 162 -5.58 -6.30 -1.47
CA PHE A 162 -5.04 -5.85 -2.75
C PHE A 162 -4.35 -6.99 -3.49
N SER A 163 -4.25 -6.83 -4.80
CA SER A 163 -3.44 -7.70 -5.65
C SER A 163 -2.57 -6.88 -6.59
N CYS A 164 -1.48 -7.51 -7.00
CA CYS A 164 -0.39 -6.90 -7.74
C CYS A 164 0.10 -7.90 -8.78
N ALA A 165 -0.27 -7.68 -10.03
CA ALA A 165 0.22 -8.46 -11.15
C ALA A 165 1.73 -8.21 -11.37
N SER A 166 2.43 -9.19 -11.93
CA SER A 166 3.82 -9.05 -12.34
C SER A 166 3.97 -7.99 -13.43
N VAL A 167 5.04 -7.21 -13.34
CA VAL A 167 5.57 -6.45 -14.48
C VAL A 167 6.20 -7.46 -15.42
N THR A 168 5.45 -8.04 -16.37
CA THR A 168 6.11 -8.82 -17.42
C THR A 168 6.92 -7.84 -18.26
N ALA A 169 8.25 -7.88 -18.15
CA ALA A 169 9.10 -7.40 -19.22
C ALA A 169 8.65 -8.15 -20.48
N TRP A 170 8.29 -7.45 -21.55
CA TRP A 170 8.06 -8.09 -22.84
C TRP A 170 9.25 -9.01 -23.16
N ALA A 171 8.99 -10.31 -23.14
CA ALA A 171 9.88 -11.33 -23.67
C ALA A 171 9.02 -12.30 -24.46
N ALA A 172 9.29 -12.31 -25.77
CA ALA A 172 8.69 -13.07 -26.87
C ALA A 172 7.43 -12.46 -27.51
#